data_AF-A0A090KNP6-F1
#
_entry.id   AF-A0A090KNP6-F1
#
_cell.length_a   1.000
_cell.length_b   1.000
_cell.length_c   1.000
_cell.angle_alpha   90.00
_cell.angle_beta   90.00
_cell.angle_gamma   90.00
#
_symmetry.space_group_name_H-M   'P 1'
#
loop_
_entity.id
_entity.type
_entity.pdbx_description
1 polymer ?
#
loop_
_entity_poly.entity_id
_entity_poly.type
_entity_poly.pdbx_seq_one_letter_code
_entity_poly.pdbx_strand_id
1 'polypeptide(L)'
;MRLLTALLAAALLTHAQQNGPAVYKVEFDIRANNDAPARHFSMLVDESRKAVYVIASLTIKDAVRFEDYKRTVLPSMEKYGGRFVARGGPIHVLEGEWPRERLIIGEFPSMERAREWWASPEYAEPKALRQATTDSELVIVQGV
;
A
#
# COMPACT_ATOMS: atom_id res chain seq x y z
N MET A 1 -11.67 6.44 7.85
CA MET A 1 -11.64 5.17 7.08
C MET A 1 -12.82 4.26 7.45
N ARG A 2 -14.05 4.81 7.46
CA ARG A 2 -15.30 4.07 7.74
C ARG A 2 -16.42 4.39 6.73
N LEU A 3 -16.12 5.15 5.68
CA LEU A 3 -17.09 5.60 4.67
C LEU A 3 -17.19 4.68 3.45
N LEU A 4 -16.17 3.84 3.17
CA LEU A 4 -16.24 2.93 2.01
C LEU A 4 -17.05 1.66 2.28
N THR A 5 -17.19 1.21 3.52
CA THR A 5 -17.91 -0.04 3.83
C THR A 5 -19.44 0.13 3.78
N ALA A 6 -19.95 1.36 3.92
CA ALA A 6 -21.40 1.63 3.90
C ALA A 6 -21.96 1.82 2.47
N LEU A 7 -21.12 2.15 1.48
CA LEU A 7 -21.57 2.38 0.10
C LEU A 7 -21.84 1.08 -0.70
N LEU A 8 -21.32 -0.07 -0.25
CA LEU A 8 -21.61 -1.35 -0.89
C LEU A 8 -23.02 -1.89 -0.60
N ALA A 9 -23.74 -1.37 0.39
CA ALA A 9 -25.04 -1.93 0.79
C ALA A 9 -26.22 -1.49 -0.13
N ALA A 10 -26.01 -0.56 -1.07
CA ALA A 10 -27.07 -0.09 -1.98
C ALA A 10 -26.68 -0.08 -3.46
N ALA A 11 -25.50 -0.61 -3.82
CA ALA A 11 -25.19 -0.89 -5.22
C ALA A 11 -25.90 -2.20 -5.60
N LEU A 12 -27.07 -2.08 -6.24
CA LEU A 12 -27.56 -3.16 -7.10
C LEU A 12 -26.45 -3.41 -8.12
N LEU A 13 -25.73 -4.53 -7.98
CA LEU A 13 -24.84 -5.04 -9.02
C LEU A 13 -25.71 -5.25 -10.26
N THR A 14 -25.72 -4.29 -11.18
CA THR A 14 -26.59 -4.39 -12.34
C THR A 14 -26.03 -5.44 -13.29
N HIS A 15 -24.71 -5.45 -13.54
CA HIS A 15 -24.02 -6.48 -14.33
C HIS A 15 -22.53 -6.58 -13.94
N ALA A 16 -22.01 -7.81 -13.83
CA ALA A 16 -20.57 -8.07 -13.75
C ALA A 16 -20.15 -8.92 -14.97
N GLN A 17 -19.25 -8.42 -15.81
CA GLN A 17 -18.76 -9.14 -16.99
C GLN A 17 -17.33 -9.61 -16.72
N GLN A 18 -17.09 -10.92 -16.84
CA GLN A 18 -15.74 -11.49 -16.75
C GLN A 18 -14.93 -11.11 -17.99
N ASN A 19 -13.77 -10.49 -17.78
CA ASN A 19 -12.83 -10.08 -18.82
C ASN A 19 -11.52 -10.86 -18.66
N GLY A 20 -11.56 -12.18 -18.87
CA GLY A 20 -10.42 -13.07 -18.67
C GLY A 20 -10.35 -13.65 -17.25
N PRO A 21 -9.26 -14.38 -16.91
CA PRO A 21 -9.14 -15.01 -15.60
C PRO A 21 -8.99 -13.95 -14.51
N ALA A 22 -9.93 -13.95 -13.56
CA ALA A 22 -9.94 -13.12 -12.35
C ALA A 22 -10.02 -11.59 -12.54
N VAL A 23 -10.34 -11.10 -13.75
CA VAL A 23 -10.65 -9.68 -13.98
C VAL A 23 -12.15 -9.50 -14.24
N TYR A 24 -12.80 -8.65 -13.46
CA TYR A 24 -14.23 -8.37 -13.51
C TYR A 24 -14.46 -6.91 -13.87
N LYS A 25 -15.28 -6.66 -14.89
CA LYS A 25 -15.87 -5.33 -15.09
C LYS A 25 -17.12 -5.24 -14.22
N VAL A 26 -17.10 -4.36 -13.23
CA VAL A 26 -18.21 -4.09 -12.33
C VAL A 26 -18.86 -2.78 -12.74
N GLU A 27 -20.13 -2.86 -13.12
CA GLU A 27 -20.96 -1.71 -13.50
C GLU A 27 -22.02 -1.47 -12.42
N PHE A 28 -22.13 -0.22 -11.96
CA PHE A 28 -23.09 0.16 -10.94
C PHE A 28 -23.51 1.61 -11.10
N ASP A 29 -24.74 1.90 -10.67
CA ASP A 29 -25.29 3.25 -10.66
C ASP A 29 -25.35 3.78 -9.22
N ILE A 30 -24.83 4.98 -8.97
CA ILE A 30 -24.98 5.67 -7.68
C ILE A 30 -26.01 6.78 -7.81
N ARG A 31 -26.93 6.86 -6.85
CA ARG A 31 -27.86 7.98 -6.64
C ARG A 31 -27.58 8.65 -5.31
N ALA A 32 -27.79 9.97 -5.25
CA ALA A 32 -27.70 10.71 -3.98
C ALA A 32 -28.93 10.49 -3.08
N ASN A 33 -30.11 10.26 -3.68
CA ASN A 33 -31.37 9.89 -3.05
C ASN A 33 -32.34 9.29 -4.09
N ASN A 34 -33.56 8.91 -3.71
CA ASN A 34 -34.52 8.24 -4.60
C ASN A 34 -34.93 9.05 -5.83
N ASP A 35 -34.92 10.38 -5.72
CA ASP A 35 -35.40 11.29 -6.76
C ASP A 35 -34.26 11.87 -7.63
N ALA A 36 -33.00 11.64 -7.24
CA ALA A 36 -31.83 12.11 -7.96
C ALA A 36 -31.52 11.21 -9.17
N PRO A 37 -31.03 11.79 -10.28
CA PRO A 37 -30.59 11.01 -11.43
C PRO A 37 -29.44 10.08 -11.05
N ALA A 38 -29.50 8.84 -11.53
CA ALA A 38 -28.43 7.87 -11.42
C ALA A 38 -27.19 8.34 -12.19
N ARG A 39 -26.01 8.15 -11.59
CA ARG A 39 -24.72 8.26 -12.28
C ARG A 39 -24.14 6.88 -12.46
N HIS A 40 -23.83 6.55 -13.71
CA HIS A 40 -23.23 5.29 -14.07
C HIS A 40 -21.73 5.27 -13.83
N PHE A 41 -21.25 4.19 -13.22
CA PHE A 41 -19.83 3.93 -12.97
C PHE A 41 -19.46 2.55 -13.49
N SER A 42 -18.23 2.45 -13.99
CA SER A 42 -17.61 1.20 -14.40
C SER A 42 -16.23 1.12 -13.77
N MET A 43 -15.91 0.00 -13.11
CA MET A 43 -14.56 -0.30 -12.62
C MET A 43 -14.10 -1.67 -13.10
N LEU A 44 -12.79 -1.84 -13.26
CA LEU A 44 -12.18 -3.15 -13.42
C LEU A 44 -11.62 -3.59 -12.06
N VAL A 45 -12.06 -4.75 -11.59
CA VAL A 45 -11.54 -5.42 -10.39
C VAL A 45 -10.67 -6.58 -10.86
N ASP A 46 -9.38 -6.56 -10.50
CA ASP A 46 -8.45 -7.64 -10.80
C ASP A 46 -8.15 -8.42 -9.52
N GLU A 47 -8.83 -9.55 -9.34
CA GLU A 47 -8.68 -10.49 -8.22
C GLU A 47 -7.39 -11.34 -8.34
N SER A 48 -6.71 -11.32 -9.50
CA SER A 48 -5.39 -11.97 -9.64
C SER A 48 -4.28 -11.14 -8.99
N ARG A 49 -4.54 -9.85 -8.74
CA ARG A 49 -3.54 -8.91 -8.26
C ARG A 49 -3.28 -9.10 -6.77
N LYS A 50 -2.31 -9.97 -6.49
CA LYS A 50 -1.81 -10.17 -5.13
C LYS A 50 -1.02 -8.94 -4.67
N ALA A 51 -1.49 -8.28 -3.61
CA ALA A 51 -0.77 -7.18 -2.98
C ALA A 51 0.63 -7.64 -2.57
N VAL A 52 1.64 -6.77 -2.68
CA VAL A 52 3.00 -7.07 -2.24
C VAL A 52 3.40 -6.13 -1.12
N TYR A 53 4.00 -6.68 -0.08
CA TYR A 53 4.40 -5.93 1.08
C TYR A 53 5.92 -5.80 1.15
N VAL A 54 6.39 -4.57 1.34
CA VAL A 54 7.75 -4.29 1.78
C VAL A 54 7.69 -4.07 3.29
N ILE A 55 8.32 -4.96 4.04
CA ILE A 55 8.36 -4.89 5.51
C ILE A 55 9.76 -4.46 5.91
N ALA A 56 9.86 -3.38 6.68
CA ALA A 56 11.11 -2.88 7.22
C ALA A 56 11.05 -2.80 8.74
N SER A 57 11.97 -3.48 9.40
CA SER A 57 12.20 -3.38 10.84
C SER A 57 13.52 -2.66 11.07
N LEU A 58 13.55 -1.63 11.92
CA LEU A 58 14.76 -0.83 12.10
C LEU A 58 14.95 -0.24 13.50
N THR A 59 16.21 0.01 13.82
CA THR A 59 16.69 0.82 14.95
C THR A 59 17.38 2.06 14.39
N ILE A 60 17.00 3.26 14.86
CA ILE A 60 17.55 4.52 14.36
C ILE A 60 18.84 4.85 15.10
N LYS A 61 19.91 5.11 14.37
CA LYS A 61 21.22 5.52 14.92
C LYS A 61 21.41 7.04 14.88
N ASP A 62 20.81 7.69 13.89
CA ASP A 62 20.88 9.14 13.68
C ASP A 62 19.49 9.66 13.33
N ALA A 63 18.78 10.14 14.35
CA ALA A 63 17.40 10.61 14.19
C ALA A 63 17.31 11.85 13.30
N VAL A 64 18.30 12.74 13.34
CA VAL A 64 18.28 14.01 12.60
C VAL A 64 18.35 13.72 11.10
N ARG A 65 19.32 12.94 10.66
CA ARG A 65 19.47 12.57 9.24
C ARG A 65 18.38 11.61 8.77
N PHE A 66 17.79 10.83 9.68
CA PHE A 66 16.67 9.96 9.34
C PHE A 66 15.39 10.74 9.00
N GLU A 67 15.23 11.98 9.49
CA GLU A 67 14.12 12.86 9.07
C GLU A 67 14.16 13.13 7.56
N ASP A 68 15.35 13.37 7.00
CA ASP A 68 15.51 13.61 5.57
C ASP A 68 15.09 12.39 4.74
N TYR A 69 15.44 11.18 5.20
CA TYR A 69 14.96 9.93 4.59
C TYR A 69 13.42 9.84 4.61
N LYS A 70 12.78 10.17 5.74
CA LYS A 70 11.31 10.11 5.84
C LYS A 70 10.62 11.05 4.85
N ARG A 71 11.24 12.17 4.49
CA ARG A 71 10.65 13.14 3.54
C ARG A 71 10.74 12.66 2.09
N THR A 72 11.74 11.85 1.76
CA THR A 72 12.02 11.42 0.38
C THR A 72 11.45 10.04 0.03
N VAL A 73 11.27 9.15 1.01
CA VAL A 73 10.81 7.78 0.74
C VAL A 73 9.40 7.71 0.16
N LEU A 74 8.43 8.46 0.67
CA LEU A 74 7.04 8.38 0.18
C LEU A 74 6.92 8.79 -1.29
N PRO A 75 7.45 9.96 -1.71
CA PRO A 75 7.45 10.33 -3.13
C PRO A 75 8.10 9.28 -4.05
N SER A 76 9.16 8.61 -3.58
CA SER A 76 9.79 7.53 -4.35
C SER A 76 8.85 6.33 -4.53
N MET A 77 8.09 5.94 -3.49
CA MET A 77 7.17 4.81 -3.52
C MET A 77 5.95 5.07 -4.41
N GLU A 78 5.38 6.27 -4.34
CA GLU A 78 4.14 6.64 -5.04
C GLU A 78 4.28 6.51 -6.57
N LYS A 79 5.46 6.80 -7.12
CA LYS A 79 5.78 6.59 -8.55
C LYS A 79 5.62 5.13 -9.00
N TYR A 80 5.74 4.18 -8.07
CA TYR A 80 5.60 2.76 -8.33
C TYR A 80 4.25 2.17 -7.87
N GLY A 81 3.30 3.04 -7.49
CA GLY A 81 2.02 2.65 -6.90
C GLY A 81 2.13 2.20 -5.45
N GLY A 82 3.27 2.48 -4.81
CA GLY A 82 3.51 2.14 -3.42
C GLY A 82 2.81 3.07 -2.45
N ARG A 83 2.34 2.54 -1.32
CA ARG A 83 1.74 3.30 -0.22
C ARG A 83 2.14 2.74 1.14
N PHE A 84 1.99 3.50 2.21
CA PHE A 84 2.19 2.97 3.57
C PHE A 84 0.91 2.34 4.11
N VAL A 85 1.05 1.15 4.70
CA VAL A 85 0.04 0.48 5.54
C VAL A 85 0.35 0.75 7.02
N ALA A 86 1.62 0.66 7.41
CA ALA A 86 2.12 1.02 8.74
C ALA A 86 3.44 1.79 8.59
N ARG A 87 3.68 2.79 9.45
CA ARG A 87 4.83 3.69 9.30
C ARG A 87 5.47 4.07 10.64
N GLY A 88 5.74 3.10 11.50
CA GLY A 88 6.39 3.29 12.80
C GLY A 88 5.48 3.95 13.85
N GLY A 89 4.23 3.51 13.91
CA GLY A 89 3.36 3.77 15.06
C GLY A 89 3.73 2.87 16.25
N PRO A 90 3.04 3.01 17.40
CA PRO A 90 3.28 2.18 18.58
C PRO A 90 3.17 0.69 18.27
N ILE A 91 4.13 -0.09 18.75
CA ILE A 91 4.16 -1.55 18.61
C ILE A 91 3.65 -2.16 19.91
N HIS A 92 2.59 -2.96 19.82
CA HIS A 92 2.10 -3.78 20.92
C HIS A 92 2.49 -5.24 20.64
N VAL A 93 3.50 -5.72 21.38
CA VAL A 93 3.97 -7.10 21.26
C VAL A 93 2.96 -8.01 21.95
N LEU A 94 2.41 -8.97 21.21
CA LEU A 94 1.42 -9.92 21.75
C LEU A 94 2.10 -11.13 22.40
N GLU A 95 3.20 -11.63 21.82
CA GLU A 95 3.96 -12.78 22.29
C GLU A 95 5.45 -12.61 21.96
N GLY A 96 6.34 -13.18 22.80
CA GLY A 96 7.79 -13.18 22.60
C GLY A 96 8.46 -11.82 22.78
N GLU A 97 9.70 -11.70 22.28
CA GLU A 97 10.47 -10.46 22.30
C GLU A 97 10.51 -9.83 20.90
N TRP A 98 10.31 -8.52 20.85
CA TRP A 98 10.43 -7.74 19.61
C TRP A 98 11.66 -6.82 19.67
N PRO A 99 12.69 -7.05 18.82
CA PRO A 99 13.99 -6.42 19.03
C PRO A 99 14.15 -5.02 18.42
N ARG A 100 13.15 -4.50 17.69
CA ARG A 100 13.27 -3.26 16.91
C ARG A 100 12.26 -2.21 17.35
N GLU A 101 12.70 -0.96 17.42
CA GLU A 101 11.87 0.16 17.87
C GLU A 101 10.85 0.60 16.82
N ARG A 102 11.09 0.28 15.54
CA ARG A 102 10.25 0.75 14.43
C ARG A 102 9.95 -0.34 13.41
N LEU A 103 8.67 -0.46 13.06
CA LEU A 103 8.17 -1.32 11.99
C LEU A 103 7.45 -0.47 10.92
N ILE A 104 7.78 -0.73 9.65
CA ILE A 104 7.17 -0.10 8.49
C ILE A 104 6.65 -1.21 7.57
N ILE A 105 5.43 -1.02 7.06
CA ILE A 105 4.82 -1.89 6.06
C ILE A 105 4.39 -0.98 4.91
N GLY A 106 5.05 -1.13 3.77
CA GLY A 106 4.65 -0.57 2.49
C GLY A 106 3.91 -1.60 1.67
N GLU A 107 2.92 -1.17 0.88
CA GLU A 107 2.17 -2.02 -0.03
C GLU A 107 2.38 -1.54 -1.46
N PHE A 108 2.60 -2.48 -2.37
CA PHE A 108 2.75 -2.29 -3.80
C PHE A 108 1.75 -3.15 -4.56
N PRO A 109 1.39 -2.72 -5.79
CA PRO A 109 0.42 -3.42 -6.62
C PRO A 109 0.92 -4.75 -7.22
N SER A 110 2.23 -5.03 -7.19
CA SER A 110 2.81 -6.31 -7.63
C SER A 110 4.26 -6.45 -7.17
N MET A 111 4.79 -7.68 -7.28
CA MET A 111 6.19 -8.00 -6.96
C MET A 111 7.16 -7.26 -7.87
N GLU A 112 6.80 -7.15 -9.15
CA GLU A 112 7.56 -6.40 -10.14
C GLU A 112 7.67 -4.93 -9.77
N ARG A 113 6.55 -4.26 -9.45
CA ARG A 113 6.54 -2.84 -9.07
C ARG A 113 7.34 -2.58 -7.79
N ALA A 114 7.27 -3.47 -6.81
CA ALA A 114 8.10 -3.36 -5.60
C ALA A 114 9.61 -3.50 -5.90
N ARG A 115 9.99 -4.41 -6.81
CA ARG A 115 11.38 -4.60 -7.23
C ARG A 115 11.91 -3.45 -8.07
N GLU A 116 11.10 -2.92 -8.98
CA GLU A 116 11.42 -1.72 -9.75
C GLU A 116 11.67 -0.53 -8.84
N TRP A 117 10.79 -0.29 -7.86
CA TRP A 117 11.02 0.74 -6.85
C TRP A 117 12.33 0.51 -6.10
N TRP A 118 12.59 -0.72 -5.64
CA TRP A 118 13.82 -1.06 -4.90
C TRP A 118 15.11 -0.81 -5.70
N ALA A 119 15.05 -1.02 -7.03
CA ALA A 119 16.16 -0.82 -7.97
C ALA A 119 16.18 0.58 -8.62
N SER A 120 15.20 1.43 -8.30
CA SER A 120 15.01 2.72 -8.97
C SER A 120 16.09 3.75 -8.63
N PRO A 121 16.40 4.68 -9.55
CA PRO A 121 17.22 5.85 -9.23
C PRO A 121 16.53 6.75 -8.19
N GLU A 122 15.20 6.80 -8.17
CA GLU A 122 14.43 7.54 -7.18
C GLU A 122 14.61 7.07 -5.74
N TYR A 123 14.80 5.76 -5.54
CA TYR A 123 14.99 5.21 -4.21
C TYR A 123 16.47 5.02 -3.86
N ALA A 124 17.40 5.18 -4.80
CA ALA A 124 18.83 4.97 -4.56
C ALA A 124 19.39 5.84 -3.42
N GLU A 125 19.16 7.16 -3.46
CA GLU A 125 19.61 8.08 -2.41
C GLU A 125 18.85 7.88 -1.08
N PRO A 126 17.51 7.81 -1.03
CA PRO A 126 16.78 7.48 0.20
C PRO A 126 17.24 6.15 0.83
N LYS A 127 17.52 5.14 0.01
CA LYS A 127 18.01 3.83 0.46
C LYS A 127 19.39 3.95 1.11
N ALA A 128 20.32 4.66 0.47
CA ALA A 128 21.66 4.90 1.01
C ALA A 128 21.60 5.67 2.34
N LEU A 129 20.77 6.71 2.42
CA LEU A 129 20.57 7.48 3.64
C LEU A 129 19.99 6.63 4.78
N ARG A 130 18.98 5.79 4.50
CA ARG A 130 18.44 4.83 5.48
C ARG A 130 19.52 3.87 5.97
N GLN A 131 20.29 3.28 5.07
CA GLN A 131 21.36 2.33 5.42
C GLN A 131 22.44 2.98 6.29
N ALA A 132 22.75 4.26 6.08
CA ALA A 132 23.73 5.00 6.88
C ALA A 132 23.21 5.40 8.27
N THR A 133 21.89 5.55 8.44
CA THR A 133 21.27 6.12 9.64
C THR A 133 20.53 5.09 10.51
N THR A 134 20.47 3.83 10.08
CA THR A 134 19.72 2.77 10.78
C THR A 134 20.46 1.43 10.76
N ASP A 135 20.18 0.58 11.74
CA ASP A 135 20.25 -0.88 11.56
C ASP A 135 18.87 -1.35 11.10
N SER A 136 18.81 -2.15 10.04
CA SER A 136 17.52 -2.50 9.45
C SER A 136 17.50 -3.84 8.73
N GLU A 137 16.41 -4.57 8.92
CA GLU A 137 16.01 -5.71 8.11
C GLU A 137 14.86 -5.31 7.18
N LEU A 138 15.01 -5.57 5.89
CA LEU A 138 13.97 -5.31 4.89
C LEU A 138 13.70 -6.57 4.09
N VAL A 139 12.42 -6.92 3.94
CA VAL A 139 11.95 -8.03 3.11
C VAL A 139 10.83 -7.57 2.18
N ILE A 140 10.71 -8.24 1.04
CA ILE A 140 9.56 -8.13 0.15
C ILE A 140 8.82 -9.46 0.20
N VAL A 141 7.51 -9.43 0.44
CA VAL A 141 6.67 -10.62 0.54
C VAL A 141 5.40 -10.47 -0.28
N GLN A 142 5.01 -11.55 -0.95
CA GLN A 142 3.75 -11.62 -1.68
C GLN A 142 2.60 -11.84 -0.69
N GLY A 143 1.59 -10.97 -0.73
CA GLY A 143 0.31 -11.17 -0.04
C GLY A 143 -0.49 -12.31 -0.67
N VAL A 144 -1.39 -12.89 0.13
CA VAL A 144 -2.26 -14.01 -0.26
C VAL A 144 -3.55 -13.55 -0.91
#